data_AF-A0A3B9GDG1-F1
#
_entry.id   AF-A0A3B9GDG1-F1
#
_cell.length_a   1.000
_cell.length_b   1.000
_cell.length_c   1.000
_cell.angle_alpha   90.00
_cell.angle_beta   90.00
_cell.angle_gamma   90.00
#
_symmetry.space_group_name_H-M   'P 1'
#
loop_
_entity.id
_entity.type
_entity.pdbx_description
1 polymer ?
#
loop_
_entity_poly.entity_id
_entity_poly.type
_entity_poly.pdbx_seq_one_letter_code
_entity_poly.pdbx_strand_id
1 'polypeptide(L)'
;PRWQADAYLDLAESRLGLRLYPETLEAVTKGLAIDAPGPHVAGLHIVGGEVALLQGRWLGALEEFRVAIPTVPDDPLLQPRALHGVYLAAKNYGNKNLATKYRAKLTSSFPNWKPALTIDSE
;
A
#
# COMPACT_ATOMS: atom_id res chain seq x y z
N PRO A 1 9.77 20.35 -6.24
CA PRO A 1 8.48 19.74 -5.85
C PRO A 1 8.62 18.25 -5.51
N ARG A 2 9.09 17.40 -6.43
CA ARG A 2 9.20 15.94 -6.21
C ARG A 2 9.92 15.54 -4.90
N TRP A 3 11.05 16.16 -4.58
CA TRP A 3 11.77 15.89 -3.33
C TRP A 3 10.94 16.13 -2.07
N GLN A 4 9.96 17.04 -2.10
CA GLN A 4 9.03 17.26 -0.99
C GLN A 4 8.04 16.11 -0.86
N ALA A 5 7.53 15.60 -1.98
CA ALA A 5 6.64 14.44 -1.99
C ALA A 5 7.38 13.18 -1.51
N ASP A 6 8.63 13.00 -1.94
CA ASP A 6 9.50 11.93 -1.46
C ASP A 6 9.74 12.06 0.07
N ALA A 7 10.00 13.27 0.58
CA ALA A 7 10.14 13.50 2.02
C ALA A 7 8.85 13.23 2.82
N TYR A 8 7.68 13.52 2.25
CA TYR A 8 6.39 13.16 2.86
C TYR A 8 6.16 11.66 2.87
N LEU A 9 6.62 10.93 1.84
CA LEU A 9 6.59 9.48 1.83
C LEU A 9 7.46 8.90 2.95
N ASP A 10 8.70 9.35 3.09
CA ASP A 10 9.60 8.90 4.17
C ASP A 10 8.99 9.15 5.56
N LEU A 11 8.35 10.31 5.74
CA LEU A 11 7.65 10.66 6.97
C LEU A 11 6.43 9.75 7.21
N ALA A 12 5.66 9.45 6.17
CA ALA A 12 4.49 8.58 6.27
C ALA A 12 4.89 7.15 6.63
N GLU A 13 5.94 6.61 6.02
CA GLU A 13 6.49 5.28 6.35
C GLU A 13 7.00 5.21 7.79
N SER A 14 7.75 6.23 8.23
CA SER A 14 8.25 6.32 9.60
C SER A 14 7.10 6.33 10.62
N ARG A 15 6.06 7.13 10.37
CA ARG A 15 4.86 7.20 11.22
C ARG A 15 4.05 5.90 11.21
N LEU A 16 3.98 5.22 10.06
CA LEU A 16 3.31 3.92 9.95
C LEU A 16 4.01 2.87 10.81
N GLY A 17 5.35 2.82 10.78
CA GLY A 17 6.14 1.94 11.65
C GLY A 17 5.90 2.18 13.14
N LEU A 18 5.64 3.44 13.52
CA LEU A 18 5.26 3.84 14.88
C LEU A 18 3.76 3.68 15.19
N ARG A 19 2.96 3.20 14.24
CA ARG A 19 1.49 3.04 14.34
C ARG A 19 0.74 4.35 14.61
N LEU A 20 1.29 5.49 14.19
CA LEU A 20 0.68 6.81 14.30
C LEU A 20 -0.26 7.05 13.11
N TYR A 21 -1.37 6.32 13.05
CA TYR A 21 -2.22 6.26 11.86
C TYR A 21 -2.79 7.62 11.40
N PRO A 22 -3.32 8.48 12.28
CA PRO A 22 -3.78 9.81 11.87
C PRO A 22 -2.66 10.65 11.23
N GLU A 23 -1.48 10.64 11.84
CA GLU A 23 -0.31 11.39 11.39
C GLU A 23 0.27 10.79 10.10
N THR A 24 0.22 9.46 9.93
CA THR A 24 0.56 8.82 8.66
C THR A 24 -0.33 9.32 7.54
N LEU A 25 -1.65 9.34 7.74
CA LEU A 25 -2.61 9.81 6.73
C LEU A 25 -2.46 11.30 6.43
N GLU A 26 -2.11 12.11 7.43
CA GLU A 26 -1.78 13.52 7.23
C GLU A 26 -0.56 13.67 6.30
N ALA A 27 0.50 12.90 6.51
CA ALA A 27 1.69 12.92 5.67
C ALA A 27 1.39 12.42 4.25
N VAL A 28 0.59 11.35 4.12
CA VAL A 28 0.10 10.85 2.81
C VAL A 28 -0.62 11.96 2.05
N THR A 29 -1.58 12.61 2.70
CA THR A 29 -2.39 13.68 2.10
C THR A 29 -1.52 14.86 1.64
N LYS A 30 -0.59 15.30 2.49
CA LYS A 30 0.35 16.38 2.16
C LYS A 30 1.29 16.01 1.02
N GLY A 31 1.77 14.77 0.98
CA GLY A 31 2.62 14.27 -0.11
C GLY A 31 1.90 14.23 -1.44
N LEU A 32 0.67 13.73 -1.48
CA LEU A 32 -0.15 13.68 -2.70
C LEU A 32 -0.52 15.09 -3.20
N ALA A 33 -0.67 16.06 -2.29
CA ALA A 33 -0.97 17.45 -2.64
C ALA A 33 0.18 18.21 -3.33
N ILE A 34 1.41 17.67 -3.33
CA ILE A 34 2.55 18.27 -4.03
C ILE A 34 2.41 18.19 -5.57
N ASP A 35 1.50 17.33 -6.06
CA ASP A 35 1.16 17.16 -7.49
C ASP A 35 2.41 17.02 -8.39
N ALA A 36 3.30 16.13 -7.99
CA ALA A 36 4.48 15.75 -8.76
C ALA A 36 4.36 14.29 -9.21
N PRO A 37 4.67 13.95 -10.47
CA PRO A 37 4.68 12.56 -10.90
C PRO A 37 5.92 11.83 -10.36
N GLY A 38 5.74 10.57 -9.97
CA GLY A 38 6.85 9.68 -9.62
C GLY A 38 6.43 8.47 -8.78
N PRO A 39 7.39 7.58 -8.46
CA PRO A 39 7.14 6.40 -7.64
C PRO A 39 6.60 6.70 -6.24
N HIS A 40 6.85 7.90 -5.70
CA HIS A 40 6.30 8.30 -4.41
C HIS A 40 4.77 8.32 -4.41
N VAL A 41 4.11 8.60 -5.53
CA VAL A 41 2.64 8.54 -5.63
C VAL A 41 2.16 7.13 -5.30
N ALA A 42 2.81 6.12 -5.88
CA ALA A 42 2.55 4.72 -5.57
C ALA A 42 2.81 4.41 -4.09
N GLY A 43 3.95 4.85 -3.57
CA GLY A 43 4.33 4.65 -2.17
C GLY A 43 3.32 5.26 -1.19
N LEU A 44 2.88 6.49 -1.44
CA LEU A 44 1.91 7.20 -0.60
C LEU A 44 0.56 6.49 -0.59
N HIS A 45 0.07 6.03 -1.75
CA HIS A 45 -1.14 5.19 -1.83
C HIS A 45 -0.95 3.84 -1.15
N ILE A 46 0.21 3.19 -1.28
CA ILE A 46 0.50 1.94 -0.56
C ILE A 46 0.41 2.16 0.95
N VAL A 47 1.05 3.20 1.47
CA VAL A 47 1.03 3.53 2.91
C VAL A 47 -0.38 3.85 3.39
N GLY A 48 -1.16 4.64 2.62
CA GLY A 48 -2.57 4.89 2.92
C GLY A 48 -3.42 3.62 2.94
N GLY A 49 -3.20 2.72 1.98
CA GLY A 49 -3.84 1.41 1.91
C GLY A 49 -3.49 0.50 3.08
N GLU A 50 -2.24 0.51 3.54
CA GLU A 50 -1.80 -0.25 4.71
C GLU A 50 -2.39 0.28 6.03
N VAL A 51 -2.53 1.60 6.17
CA VAL A 51 -3.29 2.18 7.29
C VAL A 51 -4.74 1.71 7.24
N ALA A 52 -5.38 1.72 6.06
CA ALA A 52 -6.75 1.25 5.92
C ALA A 52 -6.88 -0.25 6.28
N LEU A 53 -5.94 -1.10 5.88
CA LEU A 53 -5.87 -2.51 6.30
C LEU A 53 -5.80 -2.65 7.82
N LEU A 54 -4.88 -1.94 8.46
CA LEU A 54 -4.68 -2.00 9.92
C LEU A 54 -5.91 -1.50 10.70
N GLN A 55 -6.76 -0.68 10.09
CA GLN A 55 -7.99 -0.15 10.66
C GLN A 55 -9.24 -0.96 10.29
N GLY A 56 -9.12 -2.08 9.59
CA GLY A 56 -10.27 -2.87 9.15
C GLY A 56 -11.07 -2.26 7.98
N ARG A 57 -10.56 -1.21 7.34
CA ARG A 57 -11.22 -0.50 6.23
C ARG A 57 -10.89 -1.16 4.89
N TRP A 58 -11.39 -2.38 4.69
CA TRP A 58 -11.01 -3.23 3.56
C TRP A 58 -11.27 -2.61 2.18
N LEU A 59 -12.44 -1.99 1.99
CA LEU A 59 -12.78 -1.34 0.72
C LEU A 59 -11.89 -0.12 0.45
N GLY A 60 -11.63 0.70 1.47
CA GLY A 60 -10.71 1.84 1.35
C GLY A 60 -9.30 1.38 0.99
N ALA A 61 -8.82 0.29 1.59
CA ALA A 61 -7.53 -0.29 1.22
C ALA A 61 -7.47 -0.71 -0.26
N LEU A 62 -8.54 -1.33 -0.78
CA LEU A 62 -8.61 -1.71 -2.20
C LEU A 62 -8.56 -0.51 -3.14
N GLU A 63 -9.20 0.61 -2.77
CA GLU A 63 -9.19 1.84 -3.56
C GLU A 63 -7.78 2.42 -3.68
N GLU A 64 -7.04 2.45 -2.57
CA GLU A 64 -5.66 2.93 -2.51
C GLU A 64 -4.73 2.07 -3.38
N PHE A 65 -4.76 0.74 -3.21
CA PHE A 65 -3.89 -0.15 -3.98
C PHE A 65 -4.24 -0.19 -5.48
N ARG A 66 -5.49 0.09 -5.85
CA ARG A 66 -5.92 0.21 -7.26
C ARG A 66 -5.16 1.33 -7.98
N VAL A 67 -4.82 2.40 -7.27
CA VAL A 67 -4.02 3.51 -7.81
C VAL A 67 -2.54 3.13 -7.84
N ALA A 68 -2.03 2.49 -6.78
CA ALA A 68 -0.61 2.16 -6.68
C ALA A 68 -0.12 1.17 -7.74
N ILE A 69 -0.77 0.02 -7.93
CA ILE A 69 -0.29 -1.07 -8.80
C ILE A 69 0.09 -0.64 -10.24
N PRO A 70 -0.73 0.12 -10.98
CA PRO A 70 -0.37 0.54 -12.34
C PRO A 70 0.77 1.56 -12.39
N THR A 71 1.06 2.27 -11.29
CA THR A 71 2.13 3.28 -11.25
C THR A 71 3.53 2.69 -11.03
N VAL A 72 3.62 1.44 -10.55
CA VAL A 72 4.87 0.74 -10.25
C VAL A 72 4.88 -0.69 -10.83
N PRO A 73 4.63 -0.89 -12.13
CA PRO A 73 4.40 -2.22 -12.70
C PRO A 73 5.56 -3.20 -12.47
N ASP A 74 6.79 -2.70 -12.50
CA ASP A 74 8.03 -3.48 -12.46
C ASP A 74 8.92 -3.15 -11.24
N ASP A 75 8.40 -2.40 -10.26
CA ASP A 75 9.17 -2.05 -9.07
C ASP A 75 9.28 -3.25 -8.13
N PRO A 76 10.50 -3.77 -7.87
CA PRO A 76 10.67 -5.01 -7.10
C PRO A 76 10.37 -4.85 -5.60
N LEU A 77 10.22 -3.62 -5.11
CA LEU A 77 9.90 -3.32 -3.72
C LEU A 77 8.42 -2.96 -3.55
N LEU A 78 7.91 -2.07 -4.40
CA LEU A 78 6.57 -1.50 -4.27
C LEU A 78 5.49 -2.39 -4.87
N GLN A 79 5.74 -3.01 -6.02
CA GLN A 79 4.76 -3.87 -6.69
C GLN A 79 4.32 -5.05 -5.81
N PRO A 80 5.22 -5.87 -5.24
CA PRO A 80 4.78 -6.98 -4.39
C PRO A 80 4.07 -6.52 -3.12
N ARG A 81 4.48 -5.38 -2.55
CA ARG A 81 3.82 -4.76 -1.39
C ARG A 81 2.36 -4.39 -1.69
N ALA A 82 2.10 -3.73 -2.84
CA ALA A 82 0.75 -3.38 -3.26
C ALA A 82 -0.11 -4.62 -3.59
N LEU A 83 0.45 -5.61 -4.31
CA LEU A 83 -0.24 -6.87 -4.61
C LEU A 83 -0.62 -7.63 -3.33
N HIS A 84 0.28 -7.65 -2.35
CA HIS A 84 0.03 -8.25 -1.05
C HIS A 84 -1.09 -7.51 -0.29
N GLY A 85 -1.07 -6.18 -0.34
CA GLY A 85 -2.12 -5.33 0.22
C GLY A 85 -3.51 -5.65 -0.34
N VAL A 86 -3.65 -5.78 -1.68
CA VAL A 86 -4.91 -6.19 -2.31
C VAL A 86 -5.33 -7.59 -1.87
N TYR A 87 -4.39 -8.54 -1.81
CA TYR A 87 -4.68 -9.89 -1.32
C TYR A 87 -5.27 -9.86 0.09
N LEU A 88 -4.63 -9.13 1.01
CA LEU A 88 -5.08 -8.99 2.40
C LEU A 88 -6.46 -8.33 2.48
N ALA A 89 -6.66 -7.21 1.77
CA ALA A 89 -7.92 -6.49 1.77
C ALA A 89 -9.05 -7.37 1.22
N ALA A 90 -8.83 -8.03 0.08
CA ALA A 90 -9.80 -8.90 -0.56
C ALA A 90 -10.13 -10.13 0.30
N LYS A 91 -9.13 -10.73 0.94
CA LYS A 91 -9.31 -11.88 1.84
C LYS A 91 -10.22 -11.50 3.01
N ASN A 92 -9.91 -10.39 3.70
CA ASN A 92 -10.64 -9.95 4.88
C ASN A 92 -12.03 -9.37 4.55
N TYR A 93 -12.19 -8.78 3.36
CA TYR A 93 -13.50 -8.39 2.84
C TYR A 93 -14.39 -9.58 2.43
N GLY A 94 -13.84 -10.79 2.31
CA GLY A 94 -14.56 -11.98 1.87
C GLY A 94 -14.61 -12.20 0.36
N ASN A 95 -13.88 -11.39 -0.44
CA ASN A 95 -13.77 -11.58 -1.89
C ASN A 95 -12.69 -12.60 -2.25
N LYS A 96 -13.04 -13.89 -2.13
CA LYS A 96 -12.13 -15.03 -2.36
C LYS A 96 -11.52 -15.07 -3.76
N ASN A 97 -12.27 -14.67 -4.78
CA ASN A 97 -11.80 -14.66 -6.18
C ASN A 97 -10.69 -13.64 -6.37
N LEU A 98 -10.89 -12.43 -5.87
CA LEU A 98 -9.91 -11.36 -5.95
C LEU A 98 -8.66 -11.70 -5.14
N ALA A 99 -8.83 -12.22 -3.92
CA ALA A 99 -7.71 -12.64 -3.07
C ALA A 99 -6.86 -13.71 -3.76
N THR A 100 -7.49 -14.75 -4.31
CA THR A 100 -6.79 -15.83 -5.03
C THR A 100 -6.03 -15.29 -6.25
N LYS A 101 -6.65 -14.41 -7.04
CA LYS A 101 -6.02 -13.80 -8.21
C LYS A 101 -4.75 -13.04 -7.85
N TYR A 102 -4.81 -12.17 -6.84
CA TYR A 102 -3.67 -11.34 -6.44
C TYR A 102 -2.58 -12.13 -5.72
N ARG A 103 -2.95 -13.14 -4.93
CA ARG A 103 -1.99 -14.08 -4.35
C ARG A 103 -1.22 -14.85 -5.43
N ALA A 104 -1.93 -15.38 -6.43
CA ALA A 104 -1.30 -16.10 -7.53
C ALA A 104 -0.33 -15.20 -8.32
N LYS A 105 -0.74 -13.95 -8.62
CA LYS A 105 0.13 -12.95 -9.26
C LYS A 105 1.38 -12.67 -8.41
N LEU A 106 1.22 -12.48 -7.10
CA LEU A 106 2.33 -12.22 -6.19
C LEU A 106 3.32 -13.39 -6.17
N THR A 107 2.84 -14.63 -6.00
CA THR A 107 3.71 -15.82 -5.99
C THR A 107 4.40 -16.08 -7.32
N SER A 108 3.73 -15.80 -8.45
CA SER A 108 4.32 -16.01 -9.78
C SER A 108 5.36 -14.95 -10.13
N SER A 109 5.11 -13.68 -9.81
CA SER A 109 6.00 -12.56 -10.19
C SER A 109 7.10 -12.30 -9.16
N PHE A 110 6.85 -12.61 -7.87
CA PHE A 110 7.76 -12.31 -6.76
C PHE A 110 7.88 -13.50 -5.80
N PRO A 111 8.35 -14.67 -6.24
CA PRO A 111 8.33 -15.92 -5.46
C PRO A 111 9.14 -15.86 -4.15
N ASN A 112 10.17 -15.00 -4.09
CA ASN A 112 11.06 -14.87 -2.94
C ASN A 112 10.71 -13.67 -2.04
N TRP A 113 9.67 -12.91 -2.38
CA TRP A 113 9.29 -11.74 -1.59
C TRP A 113 8.62 -12.14 -0.28
N LYS A 114 8.98 -11.43 0.80
CA LYS A 114 8.45 -11.68 2.14
C LYS A 114 7.60 -10.49 2.59
N PRO A 115 6.36 -10.72 3.03
CA PRO A 115 5.51 -9.64 3.53
C PRO A 115 6.04 -9.10 4.85
N ALA A 116 6.08 -7.77 4.96
CA ALA A 116 6.32 -7.07 6.22
C ALA A 116 5.04 -6.86 7.03
N LEU A 117 3.92 -6.62 6.35
CA LEU A 117 2.60 -6.45 6.97
C LEU A 117 1.88 -7.79 7.02
N THR A 118 1.42 -8.20 8.21
CA THR A 118 0.44 -9.26 8.39
C THR A 118 -0.76 -8.71 9.15
N ILE A 119 -1.95 -9.21 8.84
CA ILE A 119 -3.16 -8.93 9.62
C ILE A 119 -3.44 -10.20 10.40
N ASP A 120 -3.19 -10.14 11.71
CA ASP A 120 -3.51 -11.25 12.59
C ASP A 120 -5.03 -11.42 12.56
N SER A 121 -5.46 -12.62 12.15
CA SER A 121 -6.87 -13.01 12.33
C SER A 121 -6.90 -13.57 13.74
N GLU A 122 -7.48 -12.82 14.69
CA GLU A 122 -7.97 -13.44 15.93
C GLU A 122 -9.00 -14.54 15.60
#